data_AF-A0A2J6WEZ4-F1
#
_entry.id   AF-A0A2J6WEZ4-F1
#
_cell.length_a   1.000
_cell.length_b   1.000
_cell.length_c   1.000
_cell.angle_alpha   90.00
_cell.angle_beta   90.00
_cell.angle_gamma   90.00
#
_symmetry.space_group_name_H-M   'P 1'
#
loop_
_entity.id
_entity.type
_entity.pdbx_description
1 polymer ?
#
loop_
_entity_poly.entity_id
_entity_poly.type
_entity_poly.pdbx_seq_one_letter_code
_entity_poly.pdbx_strand_id
1 'polypeptide(L)'
;MKEKETAKTKTTTTQTVTLPKTSFRDFVRGVWIELRYKVKWPTRKELIQDSSIVVGFLVFWTIYVGGWDFLFAQLLKLVLSK
;
A
#
# COMPACT_ATOMS: atom_id res chain seq x y z
N MET A 1 12.01 70.06 24.31
CA MET A 1 12.45 70.50 22.97
C MET A 1 13.15 69.34 22.31
N LYS A 2 12.69 68.97 21.10
CA LYS A 2 13.40 68.22 20.06
C LYS A 2 13.77 66.76 20.36
N GLU A 3 13.76 65.81 19.43
CA GLU A 3 13.25 65.71 18.06
C GLU A 3 13.57 64.24 17.67
N LYS A 4 12.55 63.53 17.18
CA LYS A 4 12.58 62.56 16.07
C LYS A 4 13.68 61.48 16.05
N GLU A 5 13.33 60.20 16.13
CA GLU A 5 12.83 59.38 15.01
C GLU A 5 13.98 58.64 14.31
N THR A 6 13.69 57.38 13.94
CA THR A 6 14.53 56.43 13.20
C THR A 6 15.58 55.72 14.08
N ALA A 7 15.48 54.42 14.38
CA ALA A 7 15.35 53.35 13.41
C ALA A 7 14.39 52.26 13.91
N LYS A 8 13.24 52.18 13.24
CA LYS A 8 12.34 51.04 13.25
C LYS A 8 13.04 49.92 12.47
N THR A 9 13.85 49.09 13.15
CA THR A 9 14.47 47.92 12.52
C THR A 9 13.36 46.95 12.17
N LYS A 10 13.13 46.86 10.86
CA LYS A 10 12.08 46.08 10.22
C LYS A 10 12.22 44.62 10.62
N THR A 11 11.12 44.10 11.16
CA THR A 11 10.73 42.70 11.17
C THR A 11 11.12 42.02 9.85
N THR A 12 12.17 41.21 9.88
CA THR A 12 12.32 40.10 8.93
C THR A 12 12.06 38.85 9.74
N THR A 13 10.78 38.47 9.82
CA THR A 13 10.36 37.16 10.30
C THR A 13 10.86 36.13 9.29
N THR A 14 12.14 35.76 9.38
CA THR A 14 12.58 34.48 8.85
C THR A 14 11.91 33.43 9.72
N GLN A 15 10.79 32.90 9.24
CA GLN A 15 10.16 31.73 9.82
C GLN A 15 11.15 30.58 9.65
N THR A 16 12.05 30.39 10.63
CA THR A 16 12.78 29.15 10.77
C THR A 16 11.73 28.11 11.16
N VAL A 17 11.24 27.35 10.18
CA VAL A 17 10.43 26.16 10.42
C VAL A 17 11.31 25.20 11.21
N THR A 18 11.27 25.31 12.54
CA THR A 18 11.81 24.30 13.43
C THR A 18 10.98 23.06 13.18
N LEU A 19 11.51 22.17 12.35
CA LEU A 19 10.92 20.85 12.14
C LEU A 19 10.74 20.25 13.54
N PRO A 20 9.50 19.93 13.95
CA PRO A 20 9.29 19.27 15.23
C PRO A 20 10.12 18.00 15.20
N LYS A 21 10.99 17.82 16.20
CA LYS A 21 11.71 16.57 16.43
C LYS A 21 10.65 15.52 16.73
N THR A 22 10.11 14.88 15.70
CA THR A 22 9.13 13.82 15.85
C THR A 22 9.82 12.68 16.58
N SER A 23 9.37 12.44 17.81
CA SER A 23 9.84 11.29 18.55
C SER A 23 9.37 10.04 17.82
N PHE A 24 10.11 8.93 17.94
CA PHE A 24 9.64 7.62 17.47
C PHE A 24 8.24 7.30 18.03
N ARG A 25 7.92 7.78 19.24
CA ARG A 25 6.59 7.68 19.84
C ARG A 25 5.52 8.42 19.04
N ASP A 26 5.83 9.59 18.50
CA ASP A 26 4.90 10.39 17.70
C ASP A 26 4.68 9.76 16.32
N PHE A 27 5.73 9.18 15.73
CA PHE A 27 5.63 8.42 14.49
C PHE A 27 4.72 7.19 14.63
N VAL A 28 4.97 6.34 15.64
CA VAL A 28 4.14 5.15 15.88
C VAL A 28 2.70 5.54 16.19
N ARG A 29 2.49 6.62 16.95
CA ARG A 29 1.15 7.14 17.24
C ARG A 29 0.43 7.61 15.98
N GLY A 30 1.13 8.31 15.07
CA GLY A 30 0.60 8.71 13.77
C GLY A 30 0.20 7.52 12.91
N VAL A 31 1.09 6.53 12.77
CA VAL A 31 0.82 5.29 12.02
C VAL A 31 -0.38 4.55 12.59
N TRP A 32 -0.52 4.45 13.92
CA TRP A 32 -1.63 3.74 14.55
C TRP A 32 -2.99 4.43 14.31
N ILE A 33 -3.01 5.77 14.34
CA ILE A 33 -4.19 6.57 14.03
C ILE A 33 -4.57 6.37 12.56
N GLU A 34 -3.63 6.48 11.63
CA GLU A 34 -3.92 6.25 10.21
C GLU A 34 -4.41 4.82 9.95
N LEU A 35 -3.77 3.83 10.55
CA LEU A 35 -4.12 2.42 10.39
C LEU A 35 -5.49 2.09 11.00
N ARG A 36 -5.92 2.78 12.07
CA ARG A 36 -7.21 2.52 12.71
C ARG A 36 -8.36 3.31 12.09
N TYR A 37 -8.13 4.57 11.72
CA TYR A 37 -9.18 5.48 11.29
C TYR A 37 -9.31 5.62 9.77
N LYS A 38 -8.21 5.44 9.03
CA LYS A 38 -8.20 5.63 7.58
C LYS A 38 -8.25 4.31 6.81
N VAL A 39 -7.64 3.26 7.36
CA VAL A 39 -7.71 1.94 6.74
C VAL A 39 -9.08 1.33 6.99
N LYS A 40 -9.81 1.12 5.90
CA LYS A 40 -11.01 0.28 5.88
C LYS A 40 -10.57 -1.17 6.04
N TRP A 41 -10.41 -1.62 7.28
CA TRP A 41 -10.16 -3.03 7.54
C TRP A 41 -11.40 -3.83 7.13
N PRO A 42 -11.26 -4.72 6.13
CA PRO A 42 -12.38 -5.44 5.58
C PRO A 42 -13.03 -6.31 6.64
N THR A 43 -14.35 -6.38 6.59
CA THR A 43 -15.12 -7.24 7.47
C THR A 43 -14.82 -8.70 7.10
N ARG A 44 -14.91 -9.64 8.04
CA ARG A 44 -14.64 -11.08 7.77
C ARG A 44 -15.37 -11.64 6.55
N LYS A 45 -16.56 -11.11 6.24
CA LYS A 45 -17.36 -11.47 5.06
C LYS A 45 -16.72 -10.99 3.75
N GLU A 46 -16.23 -9.75 3.70
CA GLU A 46 -15.57 -9.16 2.54
C GLU A 46 -14.27 -9.91 2.24
N LEU A 47 -13.48 -10.24 3.28
CA LEU A 47 -12.27 -11.06 3.14
C LEU A 47 -12.53 -12.41 2.49
N ILE A 48 -13.61 -13.08 2.89
CA ILE A 48 -13.98 -14.39 2.33
C ILE A 48 -14.43 -14.23 0.88
N GLN A 49 -15.23 -13.20 0.58
CA GLN A 49 -15.70 -12.93 -0.78
C GLN A 49 -14.53 -12.64 -1.72
N ASP A 50 -13.61 -11.77 -1.32
CA ASP A 50 -12.46 -11.38 -2.15
C ASP A 50 -11.50 -12.57 -2.35
N SER A 51 -11.21 -13.33 -1.30
CA SER A 51 -10.36 -14.53 -1.42
C SER A 51 -11.03 -15.64 -2.22
N SER A 52 -12.36 -15.79 -2.16
CA SER A 52 -13.08 -16.81 -2.91
C SER A 52 -12.93 -16.65 -4.42
N ILE A 53 -12.88 -15.40 -4.92
CA ILE A 53 -12.67 -15.12 -6.34
C ILE A 53 -11.29 -15.61 -6.78
N VAL A 54 -10.25 -15.36 -5.95
CA VAL A 54 -8.87 -15.74 -6.24
C VAL A 54 -8.71 -17.25 -6.21
N VAL A 55 -9.30 -17.92 -5.21
CA VAL A 55 -9.32 -19.38 -5.12
C VAL A 55 -10.03 -19.99 -6.33
N GLY A 56 -11.17 -19.43 -6.75
CA GLY A 56 -11.86 -19.87 -7.97
C GLY A 56 -11.00 -19.73 -9.22
N PHE A 57 -10.30 -18.59 -9.36
CA PHE A 57 -9.36 -18.36 -10.46
C PHE A 57 -8.20 -19.36 -10.45
N LEU A 58 -7.61 -19.64 -9.30
CA LEU A 58 -6.53 -20.62 -9.13
C LEU A 58 -6.97 -22.03 -9.55
N VAL A 59 -8.16 -22.46 -9.11
CA VAL A 59 -8.70 -23.77 -9.47
C VAL A 59 -8.92 -23.87 -10.97
N PHE A 60 -9.56 -22.85 -11.58
CA PHE A 60 -9.77 -22.80 -13.02
C PHE A 60 -8.45 -22.89 -13.79
N TRP A 61 -7.45 -22.12 -13.39
CA TRP A 61 -6.16 -22.09 -14.09
C TRP A 61 -5.34 -23.36 -13.90
N THR A 62 -5.41 -23.98 -12.72
CA THR A 62 -4.78 -25.26 -12.46
C THR A 62 -5.37 -26.35 -13.38
N ILE A 63 -6.69 -26.40 -13.54
CA ILE A 63 -7.34 -27.36 -14.43
C ILE A 63 -7.02 -27.05 -15.89
N TYR A 64 -7.07 -25.78 -16.28
CA TYR A 64 -6.78 -25.37 -17.65
C TYR A 64 -5.35 -25.76 -18.05
N VAL A 65 -4.35 -25.27 -17.32
CA VAL A 65 -2.93 -25.54 -17.60
C VAL A 65 -2.63 -27.03 -17.46
N GLY A 66 -3.03 -27.66 -16.35
CA GLY A 66 -2.79 -29.09 -16.15
C GLY A 66 -3.50 -29.99 -17.16
N GLY A 67 -4.67 -29.60 -17.65
CA GLY A 67 -5.38 -30.29 -18.73
C GLY A 67 -4.62 -30.22 -20.05
N TRP A 68 -4.08 -29.04 -20.38
CA TRP A 68 -3.22 -28.87 -21.56
C TRP A 68 -1.92 -29.65 -21.42
N ASP A 69 -1.25 -29.62 -20.26
CA ASP A 69 -0.04 -30.41 -20.01
C ASP A 69 -0.29 -31.91 -20.22
N PHE A 70 -1.42 -32.43 -19.71
CA PHE A 70 -1.80 -33.83 -19.91
C PHE A 70 -2.10 -34.15 -21.39
N LEU A 71 -2.85 -33.29 -22.07
CA LEU A 71 -3.19 -33.46 -23.48
C LEU A 71 -1.93 -33.48 -24.36
N PHE A 72 -1.01 -32.55 -24.14
CA PHE A 72 0.26 -32.52 -24.86
C PHE A 72 1.16 -33.71 -24.51
N ALA A 73 1.20 -34.15 -23.25
CA ALA A 73 1.95 -35.35 -22.88
C ALA A 73 1.43 -36.61 -23.58
N GLN A 74 0.10 -36.76 -23.72
CA GLN A 74 -0.53 -37.83 -24.48
C GLN A 74 -0.21 -37.74 -25.98
N LEU A 75 -0.33 -36.55 -26.57
CA LEU A 75 0.01 -36.31 -27.99
C LEU A 75 1.48 -36.64 -28.27
N LEU A 76 2.40 -36.19 -27.44
CA LEU A 76 3.82 -36.47 -27.58
C LEU A 76 4.11 -37.96 -27.46
N LYS A 77 3.52 -38.66 -26.49
CA LYS A 77 3.65 -40.12 -26.37
C LYS A 77 3.17 -40.84 -27.63
N LEU A 78 2.05 -40.40 -28.21
CA LEU A 78 1.53 -41.00 -29.44
C LEU A 78 2.45 -40.78 -30.64
N VAL A 79 3.06 -39.59 -30.74
CA VAL A 79 4.01 -39.26 -31.80
C VAL A 79 5.35 -39.98 -31.64
N LEU A 80 5.88 -40.07 -30.41
CA LEU A 80 7.17 -40.73 -30.13
C LEU A 80 7.08 -42.26 -30.09
N SER A 81 5.92 -42.82 -29.77
CA SER A 81 5.70 -44.27 -29.75
C SER A 81 5.51 -44.86 -31.15
N LYS A 82 5.49 -44.02 -32.18
CA LYS A 82 5.42 -44.40 -33.58
C LYS A 82 6.79 -44.26 -34.23
#